data_AF-A0A8T4TVI0-F1
#
_entry.id   AF-A0A8T4TVI0-F1
#
_cell.length_a   1.000
_cell.length_b   1.000
_cell.length_c   1.000
_cell.angle_alpha   90.00
_cell.angle_beta   90.00
_cell.angle_gamma   90.00
#
_symmetry.space_group_name_H-M   'P 1'
#
loop_
_entity.id
_entity.type
_entity.pdbx_description
1 polymer ?
#
loop_
_entity_poly.entity_id
_entity_poly.type
_entity_poly.pdbx_seq_one_letter_code
_entity_poly.pdbx_strand_id
1 'polypeptide(L)'
;MQEDHLKIPIARETLYLPYNEGLFSIKILNGVETIGFLSVAGLLCNNDRLCQGNETFVSCSSDCSSYEKDGICMNIKDGQCDPDCSKGQDFECERNLPQLNTKNNGLKYSLYGLLGVVILYLIYRNLKKS
;
A
#
# COMPACT_ATOMS: atom_id res chain seq x y z
N MET A 1 10.43 18.35 -8.44
CA MET A 1 10.97 16.98 -8.45
C MET A 1 11.47 16.72 -7.04
N GLN A 2 10.80 15.84 -6.31
CA GLN A 2 11.19 15.42 -4.97
C GLN A 2 11.96 14.10 -5.13
N GLU A 3 13.16 14.00 -4.57
CA GLU A 3 13.98 12.79 -4.62
C GLU A 3 13.70 11.94 -3.39
N ASP A 4 13.35 10.67 -3.57
CA ASP A 4 13.16 9.74 -2.46
C ASP A 4 14.48 9.21 -1.95
N HIS A 5 14.57 9.11 -0.62
CA HIS A 5 15.82 8.78 0.03
C HIS A 5 15.67 7.69 1.09
N LEU A 6 16.46 6.64 0.95
CA LEU A 6 16.63 5.64 1.99
C LEU A 6 17.51 6.20 3.13
N LYS A 7 17.01 6.14 4.37
CA LYS A 7 17.72 6.63 5.58
C LYS A 7 18.48 5.49 6.24
N ILE A 8 19.81 5.57 6.24
CA ILE A 8 20.66 4.64 6.99
C ILE A 8 21.29 5.39 8.18
N PRO A 9 21.02 4.98 9.44
CA PRO A 9 21.63 5.60 10.60
C PRO A 9 23.09 5.15 10.71
N ILE A 10 24.03 6.01 10.31
CA ILE A 10 25.44 5.90 10.65
C ILE A 10 25.62 6.72 11.93
N ALA A 11 26.52 6.31 12.84
CA ALA A 11 26.53 6.69 14.26
C ALA A 11 26.40 8.19 14.62
N ARG A 12 26.49 9.15 13.68
CA ARG A 12 26.09 10.56 13.86
C ARG A 12 25.51 11.25 12.61
N GLU A 13 25.32 10.55 11.49
CA GLU A 13 24.92 11.16 10.21
C GLU A 13 23.94 10.26 9.46
N THR A 14 22.92 10.87 8.84
CA THR A 14 21.96 10.19 7.99
C THR A 14 22.47 10.22 6.55
N LEU A 15 22.73 9.04 5.99
CA LEU A 15 22.98 8.91 4.56
C LEU A 15 21.64 8.84 3.83
N TYR A 16 21.44 9.71 2.84
CA TYR A 16 20.29 9.72 1.95
C TYR A 16 20.73 9.16 0.59
N LEU A 17 20.16 8.03 0.19
CA LEU A 17 20.44 7.38 -1.10
C LEU A 17 19.20 7.45 -1.99
N PRO A 18 19.33 7.85 -3.28
CA PRO A 18 18.19 7.85 -4.19
C PRO A 18 17.60 6.44 -4.29
N TYR A 19 16.27 6.35 -4.23
CA TYR A 19 15.57 5.09 -4.42
C TYR A 19 15.66 4.62 -5.88
N ASN A 20 15.74 3.29 -6.04
CA ASN A 20 15.65 2.60 -7.32
C ASN A 20 14.91 1.27 -7.07
N GLU A 21 13.94 0.92 -7.93
CA GLU A 21 13.17 -0.32 -7.83
C GLU A 21 14.04 -1.59 -7.85
N GLY A 22 15.22 -1.51 -8.46
CA GLY A 22 16.23 -2.58 -8.46
C GLY A 22 17.18 -2.58 -7.25
N LEU A 23 16.95 -1.77 -6.21
CA LEU A 23 17.78 -1.75 -5.01
C LEU A 23 17.43 -2.92 -4.08
N PHE A 24 18.29 -3.94 -4.06
CA PHE A 24 18.08 -5.12 -3.21
C PHE A 24 18.83 -5.06 -1.88
N SER A 25 20.03 -4.45 -1.88
CA SER A 25 20.90 -4.42 -0.70
C SER A 25 21.85 -3.24 -0.72
N ILE A 26 22.29 -2.85 0.47
CA ILE A 26 23.36 -1.88 0.69
C ILE A 26 24.53 -2.60 1.34
N LYS A 27 25.70 -2.34 0.79
CA LYS A 27 26.96 -2.91 1.27
C LYS A 27 27.86 -1.78 1.74
N ILE A 28 28.35 -1.88 2.97
CA ILE A 28 29.28 -0.91 3.55
C ILE A 28 30.67 -1.53 3.49
N LEU A 29 31.59 -0.81 2.86
CA LEU A 29 32.96 -1.26 2.61
C LEU A 29 33.95 -0.40 3.40
N ASN A 30 35.01 -1.03 3.93
CA ASN A 30 36.22 -0.36 4.39
C ASN A 30 37.39 -0.83 3.51
N GLY A 31 37.74 -0.02 2.51
CA GLY A 31 38.61 -0.45 1.41
C GLY A 31 37.95 -1.54 0.58
N VAL A 32 38.50 -2.76 0.60
CA VAL A 32 37.93 -3.93 -0.09
C VAL A 32 37.13 -4.84 0.85
N GLU A 33 37.23 -4.62 2.16
CA GLU A 33 36.56 -5.44 3.15
C GLU A 33 35.10 -5.00 3.31
N THR A 34 34.20 -5.97 3.41
CA THR A 34 32.79 -5.71 3.71
C THR A 34 32.59 -5.68 5.22
N ILE A 35 32.24 -4.51 5.74
CA ILE A 35 32.01 -4.30 7.17
C ILE A 35 30.53 -4.21 7.54
N GLY A 36 29.65 -4.09 6.54
CA GLY A 36 28.21 -4.07 6.74
C GLY A 36 27.45 -4.52 5.51
N PHE A 37 26.31 -5.15 5.74
CA PHE A 37 25.38 -5.57 4.71
C PHE A 37 23.95 -5.41 5.23
N LEU A 38 23.11 -4.76 4.43
CA LEU A 38 21.69 -4.58 4.72
C LEU A 38 20.89 -5.04 3.51
N SER A 39 20.02 -6.03 3.69
CA SER A 39 18.99 -6.35 2.70
C SER A 39 17.83 -5.37 2.86
N VAL A 40 17.48 -4.65 1.82
CA VAL A 40 16.43 -3.61 1.86
C VAL A 40 15.19 -3.96 1.06
N ALA A 41 15.24 -4.97 0.19
CA ALA A 41 14.09 -5.35 -0.65
C ALA A 41 12.82 -5.58 0.17
N GLY A 42 12.88 -6.49 1.16
CA GLY A 42 11.72 -6.79 2.01
C GLY A 42 11.41 -5.73 3.07
N LEU A 43 12.27 -4.73 3.26
CA LEU A 43 11.99 -3.59 4.15
C LEU A 43 11.18 -2.51 3.43
N LEU A 44 11.34 -2.40 2.11
CA LEU A 44 10.72 -1.36 1.28
C LEU A 44 9.45 -1.84 0.57
N CYS A 45 9.31 -3.15 0.35
CA CYS A 45 8.10 -3.76 -0.18
C CYS A 45 8.05 -5.25 0.15
N ASN A 46 7.10 -5.65 1.00
CA ASN A 46 6.97 -7.04 1.42
C ASN A 46 5.90 -7.83 0.61
N ASN A 47 5.06 -7.16 -0.17
CA ASN A 47 4.01 -7.73 -1.02
C ASN A 47 2.90 -8.47 -0.25
N ASP A 48 2.56 -8.01 0.96
CA ASP A 48 1.50 -8.58 1.81
C ASP A 48 0.11 -7.94 1.60
N ARG A 49 0.02 -6.98 0.67
CA ARG A 49 -1.19 -6.21 0.31
C ARG A 49 -1.67 -5.25 1.39
N LEU A 50 -0.81 -4.89 2.33
CA LEU A 50 -1.08 -3.88 3.34
C LEU A 50 0.02 -2.82 3.25
N CYS A 51 -0.34 -1.58 2.95
CA CYS A 51 0.62 -0.48 3.00
C CYS A 51 1.05 -0.22 4.45
N GLN A 52 2.23 -0.68 4.86
CA GLN A 52 2.69 -0.57 6.25
C GLN A 52 4.21 -0.43 6.44
N GLY A 53 4.60 0.01 7.63
CA GLY A 53 6.02 0.11 8.01
C GLY A 53 6.75 1.21 7.24
N ASN A 54 7.70 0.82 6.38
CA ASN A 54 8.49 1.73 5.53
C ASN A 54 8.08 1.66 4.05
N GLU A 55 6.94 1.04 3.76
CA GLU A 55 6.40 0.95 2.41
C GLU A 55 5.77 2.26 1.99
N THR A 56 5.98 2.63 0.74
CA THR A 56 5.36 3.78 0.11
C THR A 56 4.88 3.40 -1.29
N PHE A 57 4.04 4.23 -1.92
CA PHE A 57 3.59 4.04 -3.29
C PHE A 57 4.79 3.93 -4.25
N VAL A 58 5.85 4.71 -4.02
CA VAL A 58 7.06 4.68 -4.84
C VAL A 58 7.85 3.39 -4.64
N SER A 59 7.95 2.89 -3.40
CA SER A 59 8.73 1.69 -3.11
C SER A 59 7.97 0.38 -3.26
N CYS A 60 6.64 0.43 -3.19
CA CYS A 60 5.73 -0.71 -3.10
C CYS A 60 4.32 -0.38 -3.64
N SER A 61 4.22 0.00 -4.92
CA SER A 61 2.94 0.29 -5.59
C SER A 61 1.95 -0.89 -5.66
N SER A 62 2.39 -2.11 -5.30
CA SER A 62 1.52 -3.29 -5.18
C SER A 62 0.68 -3.27 -3.91
N ASP A 63 1.21 -2.69 -2.83
CA ASP A 63 0.58 -2.70 -1.49
C ASP A 63 0.08 -1.30 -1.09
N CYS A 64 0.79 -0.25 -1.52
CA CYS A 64 0.44 1.15 -1.28
C CYS A 64 -0.17 1.77 -2.55
N SER A 65 -1.30 2.44 -2.40
CA SER A 65 -1.95 3.23 -3.45
C SER A 65 -1.54 4.70 -3.39
N SER A 66 -1.62 5.42 -4.52
CA SER A 66 -1.24 6.84 -4.64
C SER A 66 -2.07 7.83 -3.82
N TYR A 67 -3.16 7.35 -3.19
CA TYR A 67 -4.08 8.14 -2.38
C TYR A 67 -4.12 7.67 -0.92
N GLU A 68 -3.16 6.84 -0.53
CA GLU A 68 -2.98 6.40 0.85
C GLU A 68 -1.92 7.26 1.55
N LYS A 69 -1.96 7.26 2.89
CA LYS A 69 -1.00 8.01 3.68
C LYS A 69 0.26 7.18 3.89
N ASP A 70 1.32 7.50 3.17
CA ASP A 70 2.60 6.79 3.17
C ASP A 70 3.82 7.70 3.45
N GLY A 71 3.58 9.01 3.60
CA GLY A 71 4.61 10.02 3.85
C GLY A 71 5.24 10.63 2.59
N ILE A 72 4.76 10.28 1.39
CA ILE A 72 5.19 10.83 0.11
C ILE A 72 4.01 11.52 -0.56
N CYS A 73 4.19 12.78 -0.93
CA CYS A 73 3.19 13.49 -1.74
C CYS A 73 3.38 13.20 -3.24
N MET A 74 2.41 12.54 -3.85
CA MET A 74 2.34 12.18 -5.25
C MET A 74 1.43 13.15 -6.03
N ASN A 75 2.02 13.91 -6.94
CA ASN A 75 1.25 14.75 -7.87
C ASN A 75 0.83 13.96 -9.12
N ILE A 76 -0.11 13.03 -8.95
CA ILE A 76 -0.63 12.15 -10.01
C ILE A 76 -2.10 12.49 -10.28
N LYS A 77 -2.48 12.58 -11.55
CA LYS A 77 -3.89 12.77 -11.95
C LYS A 77 -4.65 11.44 -11.95
N ASP A 78 -5.06 10.97 -10.79
CA ASP A 78 -5.81 9.71 -10.64
C ASP A 78 -7.27 9.90 -10.17
N GLY A 79 -7.70 11.15 -9.96
CA GLY A 79 -9.04 11.49 -9.48
C GLY A 79 -9.23 11.35 -7.97
N GLN A 80 -8.17 11.02 -7.22
CA GLN A 80 -8.12 10.97 -5.77
C GLN A 80 -7.03 11.93 -5.24
N CYS A 81 -7.20 12.41 -4.01
CA CYS A 81 -6.25 13.32 -3.38
C CYS A 81 -5.34 12.50 -2.46
N ASP A 82 -4.03 12.60 -2.67
CA ASP A 82 -2.99 12.10 -1.81
C ASP A 82 -3.02 12.84 -0.44
N PRO A 83 -3.20 12.12 0.67
CA PRO A 83 -3.32 12.70 2.00
C PRO A 83 -2.02 13.28 2.57
N ASP A 84 -0.85 12.99 1.98
CA ASP A 84 0.45 13.58 2.36
C ASP A 84 0.76 14.87 1.59
N CYS A 85 -0.01 15.20 0.57
CA CYS A 85 0.11 16.46 -0.14
C CYS A 85 -0.50 17.65 0.60
N SER A 86 0.22 18.77 0.61
CA SER A 86 -0.36 20.07 0.96
C SER A 86 -1.31 20.55 -0.14
N LYS A 87 -2.21 21.47 0.22
CA LYS A 87 -3.15 22.08 -0.72
C LYS A 87 -2.43 22.63 -1.96
N GLY A 88 -2.82 22.16 -3.13
CA GLY A 88 -2.27 22.57 -4.43
C GLY A 88 -1.03 21.83 -4.90
N GLN A 89 -0.51 20.87 -4.11
CA GLN A 89 0.61 20.04 -4.55
C GLN A 89 0.14 18.87 -5.42
N ASP A 90 -0.98 18.25 -5.04
CA ASP A 90 -1.71 17.28 -5.85
C ASP A 90 -2.87 18.00 -6.57
N PHE A 91 -3.04 17.66 -7.84
CA PHE A 91 -4.03 18.22 -8.78
C PHE A 91 -5.49 17.96 -8.36
N GLU A 92 -5.74 17.00 -7.48
CA GLU A 92 -7.04 16.61 -6.98
C GLU A 92 -7.35 17.26 -5.61
N CYS A 93 -6.34 17.56 -4.80
CA CYS A 93 -6.51 18.09 -3.43
C CYS A 93 -7.06 19.53 -3.35
N GLU A 94 -7.15 20.26 -4.47
CA GLU A 94 -7.82 21.57 -4.52
C GLU A 94 -9.24 21.52 -5.07
N ARG A 95 -9.56 20.48 -5.83
CA ARG A 95 -10.88 20.33 -6.40
C ARG A 95 -11.75 19.71 -5.33
N ASN A 96 -12.92 20.28 -5.08
CA ASN A 96 -14.01 19.60 -4.37
C ASN A 96 -14.50 18.41 -5.22
N LEU A 97 -13.62 17.50 -5.62
CA LEU A 97 -14.01 16.23 -6.16
C LEU A 97 -14.59 15.48 -4.96
N PRO A 98 -15.90 15.15 -4.98
CA PRO A 98 -16.44 14.30 -3.95
C PRO A 98 -15.67 13.00 -4.06
N GLN A 99 -14.84 12.71 -3.05
CA GLN A 99 -14.22 11.40 -2.93
C GLN A 99 -15.35 10.40 -3.11
N LEU A 100 -15.25 9.56 -4.15
CA LEU A 100 -16.19 8.51 -4.45
C LEU A 100 -16.11 7.54 -3.27
N ASN A 101 -16.83 7.88 -2.21
CA ASN A 101 -17.13 7.05 -1.07
C ASN A 101 -17.94 5.91 -1.64
N THR A 102 -17.24 4.90 -2.14
CA THR A 102 -17.83 3.66 -2.58
C THR A 102 -18.28 2.99 -1.30
N LYS A 103 -19.47 3.36 -0.80
CA LYS A 103 -20.15 2.65 0.26
C LYS A 103 -20.26 1.20 -0.18
N ASN A 104 -19.40 0.37 0.40
CA ASN A 104 -19.35 -1.06 0.13
C ASN A 104 -20.74 -1.68 0.33
N ASN A 105 -21.24 -2.33 -0.73
CA ASN A 105 -22.52 -3.06 -0.78
C ASN A 105 -22.47 -4.40 0.01
N GLY A 106 -21.79 -4.44 1.16
CA GLY A 106 -21.68 -5.63 2.01
C GLY A 106 -23.03 -6.15 2.54
N LEU A 107 -24.07 -5.31 2.52
CA LEU A 107 -25.41 -5.68 2.97
C LEU A 107 -26.15 -6.65 2.00
N LYS A 108 -25.80 -6.64 0.69
CA LYS A 108 -26.51 -7.46 -0.30
C LYS A 108 -26.13 -8.94 -0.22
N TYR A 109 -24.85 -9.25 0.02
CA TYR A 109 -24.36 -10.63 0.03
C TYR A 109 -24.83 -11.43 1.26
N SER A 110 -25.16 -10.76 2.37
CA SER A 110 -25.70 -11.41 3.58
C SER A 110 -27.11 -12.00 3.37
N LEU A 111 -27.97 -11.32 2.59
CA LEU A 111 -29.34 -11.78 2.30
C LEU A 111 -29.38 -13.02 1.40
N TYR A 112 -28.50 -13.12 0.41
CA TYR A 112 -28.40 -14.29 -0.46
C TYR A 112 -27.88 -15.53 0.28
N GLY A 113 -26.98 -15.35 1.25
CA GLY A 113 -26.48 -16.45 2.09
C GLY A 113 -27.57 -17.12 2.92
N LEU A 114 -28.42 -16.32 3.59
CA LEU A 114 -29.52 -16.86 4.40
C LEU A 114 -30.59 -17.56 3.54
N LEU A 115 -30.94 -17.00 2.37
CA LEU A 115 -31.87 -17.65 1.43
C LEU A 115 -31.32 -18.99 0.93
N GLY A 116 -30.02 -19.08 0.62
CA GLY A 116 -29.38 -20.32 0.18
C GLY A 116 -29.45 -21.44 1.22
N VAL A 117 -29.19 -21.13 2.50
CA VAL A 117 -29.26 -22.11 3.60
C VAL A 117 -30.69 -22.63 3.79
N VAL A 118 -31.70 -21.75 3.71
CA VAL A 118 -33.11 -22.16 3.82
C VAL A 118 -33.53 -23.08 2.67
N ILE A 119 -33.14 -22.75 1.43
CA ILE A 119 -33.46 -23.58 0.26
C ILE A 119 -32.82 -24.97 0.38
N LEU A 120 -31.53 -25.04 0.75
CA LEU A 120 -30.83 -26.31 0.96
C LEU A 120 -31.48 -27.15 2.06
N TYR A 121 -31.91 -26.53 3.17
CA TYR A 121 -32.63 -27.21 4.24
C TYR A 121 -33.98 -27.78 3.77
N LEU A 122 -34.73 -27.03 2.95
CA LEU A 122 -36.00 -27.51 2.39
C LEU A 122 -35.79 -28.68 1.41
N ILE A 123 -34.74 -28.64 0.59
CA ILE A 123 -34.36 -29.74 -0.29
C ILE A 123 -34.00 -30.98 0.54
N TYR A 124 -33.13 -30.85 1.54
CA TYR A 124 -32.76 -31.94 2.43
C TYR A 124 -33.96 -32.57 3.14
N ARG A 125 -34.90 -31.74 3.63
CA ARG A 125 -36.14 -32.22 4.26
C ARG A 125 -37.02 -33.01 3.29
N ASN A 126 -37.12 -32.58 2.03
CA ASN A 126 -37.88 -33.31 1.01
C ASN A 126 -37.20 -34.63 0.62
N LEU A 127 -35.87 -34.66 0.51
CA LEU A 127 -35.12 -35.88 0.20
C LEU A 127 -35.22 -36.93 1.32
N LYS A 128 -35.22 -36.52 2.59
CA LYS A 128 -35.34 -37.44 3.74
C LYS A 128 -36.78 -37.96 3.94
N LYS A 129 -37.78 -37.31 3.34
CA LYS A 129 -39.20 -37.68 3.50
C LYS A 129 -39.68 -38.66 2.42
N SER A 130 -38.89 -38.89 1.37
CA SER A 130 -39.10 -39.95 0.36
C SER A 130 -38.36 -41.22 0.73
#